data_AF-I4YCF9-F1
#
_entry.id   AF-I4YCF9-F1
#
_cell.length_a   1.000
_cell.length_b   1.000
_cell.length_c   1.000
_cell.angle_alpha   90.00
_cell.angle_beta   90.00
_cell.angle_gamma   90.00
#
_symmetry.space_group_name_H-M   'P 1'
#
loop_
_entity.id
_entity.type
_entity.pdbx_description
1 polymer ?
#
loop_
_entity_poly.entity_id
_entity_poly.type
_entity_poly.pdbx_seq_one_letter_code
_entity_poly.pdbx_strand_id
1 'polypeptide(L)'
;MIINRASQATQRQIRTISTSRVCRGSDSHSHGYDDGSNEVYAPANLLSAGWLKLFGFAGLSAVALSAYSSTQDGKEPFLTRYLSYNKSSTEESKTNSDKLLALKKELADETLLMSDAHRPTLIRLSNPGTFEQASPHKIAVGSQSDLSDLKVKTNKE
;
A
#
# COMPACT_ATOMS: atom_id res chain seq x y z
N MET A 1 -38.79 -11.54 -34.29
CA MET A 1 -38.91 -10.36 -33.39
C MET A 1 -37.65 -10.33 -32.53
N ILE A 2 -36.73 -9.42 -32.84
CA ILE A 2 -35.35 -9.38 -32.33
C ILE A 2 -35.31 -8.40 -31.15
N ILE A 3 -34.90 -8.85 -29.97
CA ILE A 3 -34.84 -8.01 -28.76
C ILE A 3 -33.39 -7.56 -28.55
N ASN A 4 -33.15 -6.28 -28.85
CA ASN A 4 -31.89 -5.58 -28.55
C ASN A 4 -31.74 -5.39 -27.03
N ARG A 5 -30.64 -5.89 -26.45
CA ARG A 5 -30.19 -5.52 -25.10
C ARG A 5 -29.02 -4.55 -25.23
N ALA A 6 -29.30 -3.27 -25.01
CA ALA A 6 -28.30 -2.22 -24.91
C ALA A 6 -27.55 -2.34 -23.57
N SER A 7 -26.23 -2.51 -23.63
CA SER A 7 -25.31 -2.33 -22.51
C SER A 7 -25.26 -0.85 -22.13
N GLN A 8 -25.75 -0.50 -20.94
CA GLN A 8 -25.46 0.79 -20.32
C GLN A 8 -24.29 0.63 -19.36
N ALA A 9 -23.11 1.06 -19.81
CA ALA A 9 -21.93 1.22 -18.97
C ALA A 9 -22.10 2.49 -18.12
N THR A 10 -22.29 2.32 -16.81
CA THR A 10 -22.41 3.42 -15.85
C THR A 10 -21.03 4.02 -15.58
N GLN A 11 -20.70 5.09 -16.29
CA GLN A 11 -19.47 5.85 -16.14
C GLN A 11 -19.55 6.71 -14.85
N ARG A 12 -18.88 6.28 -13.78
CA ARG A 12 -18.75 7.05 -12.52
C ARG A 12 -17.90 8.30 -12.77
N GLN A 13 -18.54 9.47 -12.84
CA GLN A 13 -17.83 10.75 -12.79
C GLN A 13 -17.39 11.07 -11.35
N ILE A 14 -16.07 11.11 -11.14
CA ILE A 14 -15.46 11.61 -9.90
C ILE A 14 -15.57 13.13 -9.95
N ARG A 15 -16.44 13.71 -9.12
CA ARG A 15 -16.50 15.16 -8.93
C ARG A 15 -15.33 15.60 -8.06
N THR A 16 -14.33 16.21 -8.67
CA THR A 16 -13.27 16.95 -7.98
C THR A 16 -13.88 18.19 -7.32
N ILE A 17 -13.64 18.33 -6.02
CA ILE A 17 -14.11 19.46 -5.22
C ILE A 17 -13.20 20.65 -5.56
N SER A 18 -13.66 21.52 -6.46
CA SER A 18 -12.95 22.74 -6.84
C SER A 18 -13.18 23.81 -5.78
N THR A 19 -12.14 24.18 -5.03
CA THR A 19 -12.18 25.31 -4.10
C THR A 19 -11.46 26.50 -4.74
N SER A 20 -12.11 27.17 -5.69
CA SER A 20 -11.66 28.48 -6.18
C SER A 20 -12.31 29.59 -5.34
N ARG A 21 -11.49 30.34 -4.61
CA ARG A 21 -11.89 31.66 -4.09
C ARG A 21 -11.70 32.67 -5.21
N VAL A 22 -12.80 33.34 -5.57
CA VAL A 22 -12.79 34.50 -6.47
C VAL A 22 -12.33 35.72 -5.67
N CYS A 23 -11.12 36.20 -5.94
CA CYS A 23 -10.68 37.52 -5.52
C CYS A 23 -10.68 38.43 -6.76
N ARG A 24 -11.62 39.37 -6.77
CA ARG A 24 -11.75 40.44 -7.77
C ARG A 24 -10.73 41.53 -7.40
N GLY A 25 -9.69 41.70 -8.20
CA GLY A 25 -8.65 42.72 -8.03
C GLY A 25 -8.05 43.07 -9.39
N SER A 26 -7.88 44.36 -9.61
CA SER A 26 -7.73 45.06 -10.89
C SER A 26 -6.36 44.90 -11.58
N ASP A 27 -6.38 45.16 -12.89
CA ASP A 27 -5.29 45.31 -13.87
C ASP A 27 -3.85 45.57 -13.37
N SER A 28 -2.91 44.73 -13.82
CA SER A 28 -1.76 45.10 -14.67
C SER A 28 -0.84 43.89 -14.89
N HIS A 29 -0.60 43.54 -16.17
CA HIS A 29 0.24 42.41 -16.56
C HIS A 29 1.74 42.76 -16.47
N SER A 30 2.44 42.16 -15.50
CA SER A 30 3.89 42.01 -15.52
C SER A 30 4.25 40.54 -15.27
N HIS A 31 4.84 39.90 -16.29
CA HIS A 31 5.36 38.54 -16.20
C HIS A 31 6.72 38.56 -15.48
N GLY A 32 6.69 38.63 -14.15
CA GLY A 32 7.84 38.30 -13.31
C GLY A 32 7.80 36.80 -12.99
N TYR A 33 8.81 36.05 -13.42
CA TYR A 33 9.06 34.71 -12.90
C TYR A 33 9.57 34.85 -11.46
N ASP A 34 8.65 34.76 -10.50
CA ASP A 34 8.97 34.62 -9.08
C ASP A 34 9.14 33.13 -8.79
N ASP A 35 10.38 32.67 -8.77
CA ASP A 35 10.79 31.33 -8.33
C ASP A 35 10.64 31.27 -6.81
N GLY A 36 9.43 30.94 -6.35
CA GLY A 36 9.04 30.82 -4.94
C GLY A 36 9.72 29.68 -4.17
N SER A 37 10.96 29.30 -4.48
CA SER A 37 11.69 28.24 -3.78
C SER A 37 12.35 28.72 -2.47
N ASN A 38 11.65 29.53 -1.67
CA ASN A 38 12.01 29.77 -0.27
C ASN A 38 10.85 29.46 0.69
N GLU A 39 9.97 28.54 0.29
CA GLU A 39 9.14 27.82 1.24
C GLU A 39 10.00 26.74 1.89
N VAL A 40 10.66 27.10 2.99
CA VAL A 40 11.22 26.12 3.93
C VAL A 40 10.07 25.21 4.33
N TYR A 41 10.03 24.00 3.76
CA TYR A 41 9.07 22.98 4.13
C TYR A 41 9.22 22.71 5.62
N ALA A 42 8.31 23.27 6.43
CA ALA A 42 8.20 22.89 7.82
C ALA A 42 7.93 21.39 7.85
N PRO A 43 8.72 20.59 8.59
CA PRO A 43 8.49 19.15 8.66
C PRO A 43 7.03 18.92 9.08
N ALA A 44 6.31 18.09 8.32
CA ALA A 44 4.91 17.78 8.56
C ALA A 44 4.77 16.96 9.86
N ASN A 45 4.97 17.63 11.00
CA ASN A 45 4.86 17.04 12.32
C ASN A 45 3.40 17.09 12.74
N LEU A 46 2.91 15.99 13.34
CA LEU A 46 1.56 15.89 13.92
C LEU A 46 1.31 16.88 15.08
N LEU A 47 2.36 17.59 15.50
CA LEU A 47 2.33 18.65 16.51
C LEU A 47 2.46 20.06 15.91
N SER A 48 2.36 20.21 14.58
CA SER A 48 2.33 21.54 13.97
C SER A 48 1.11 22.34 14.45
N ALA A 49 1.19 23.66 14.42
CA ALA A 49 0.11 24.54 14.89
C ALA A 49 -1.23 24.28 14.17
N GLY A 50 -1.21 23.73 12.95
CA GLY A 50 -2.42 23.29 12.24
C GLY A 50 -3.05 22.04 12.85
N TRP A 51 -2.25 21.00 13.13
CA TRP A 51 -2.72 19.77 13.75
C TRP A 51 -3.15 19.99 15.21
N LEU A 52 -2.42 20.80 15.98
CA LEU A 52 -2.80 21.13 17.35
C LEU A 52 -4.15 21.85 17.42
N LYS A 53 -4.45 22.74 16.47
CA LYS A 53 -5.77 23.37 16.36
C LYS A 53 -6.84 22.33 16.02
N LEU A 54 -6.60 21.46 15.04
CA LEU A 54 -7.54 20.39 14.66
C LEU A 54 -7.84 19.44 15.82
N PHE A 55 -6.81 18.93 16.52
CA PHE A 55 -6.98 18.08 17.69
C PHE A 55 -7.59 18.82 18.88
N GLY A 56 -7.26 20.09 19.07
CA GLY A 56 -7.86 20.94 20.10
C GLY A 56 -9.37 21.13 19.89
N PHE A 57 -9.80 21.47 18.66
CA PHE A 57 -11.21 21.57 18.33
C PHE A 57 -11.93 20.21 18.43
N ALA A 58 -11.31 19.13 17.97
CA ALA A 58 -11.86 17.78 18.09
C ALA A 58 -12.01 17.36 19.56
N GLY A 59 -11.00 17.60 20.39
CA GLY A 59 -11.04 17.30 21.83
C GLY A 59 -12.10 18.11 22.57
N LEU A 60 -12.18 19.42 22.31
CA LEU A 60 -13.15 20.30 22.96
C LEU A 60 -14.59 19.98 22.56
N SER A 61 -14.83 19.66 21.27
CA SER A 61 -16.14 19.21 20.81
C SER A 61 -16.56 17.86 21.41
N ALA A 62 -15.63 16.92 21.58
CA ALA A 62 -15.92 15.64 22.22
C ALA A 62 -16.30 15.81 23.70
N VAL A 63 -15.60 16.67 24.44
CA VAL A 63 -15.94 17.00 25.83
C VAL A 63 -17.31 17.67 25.93
N ALA A 64 -17.59 18.64 25.06
CA ALA A 64 -18.90 19.32 25.02
C ALA A 64 -20.05 18.34 24.72
N LEU A 65 -19.87 17.42 23.76
CA LEU A 65 -20.84 16.39 23.45
C LEU A 65 -21.03 15.39 24.60
N SER A 66 -19.95 15.04 25.32
CA SER A 66 -20.03 14.14 26.47
C SER A 66 -20.84 14.75 27.61
N ALA A 67 -20.58 16.02 27.96
CA ALA A 67 -21.31 16.75 29.00
C ALA A 67 -22.80 16.95 28.62
N TYR A 68 -23.07 17.20 27.34
CA TYR A 68 -24.44 17.30 26.84
C TYR A 68 -25.16 15.94 26.86
N SER A 69 -24.46 14.84 26.56
CA SER A 69 -25.04 13.50 26.59
C SER A 69 -25.38 13.03 28.01
N SER A 70 -24.61 13.45 29.02
CA SER A 70 -24.84 13.07 30.42
C SER A 70 -26.03 13.75 31.08
N THR A 71 -26.61 14.81 30.48
CA THR A 71 -27.75 15.54 31.06
C THR A 71 -29.11 15.04 30.57
N GLN A 72 -29.15 14.10 29.61
CA GLN A 72 -30.40 13.50 29.13
C GLN A 72 -30.70 12.20 29.90
N ASP A 73 -31.34 12.32 31.06
CA ASP A 73 -31.81 11.16 31.83
C ASP A 73 -32.87 10.37 31.04
N GLY A 74 -32.56 9.10 30.74
CA GLY A 74 -33.49 8.11 30.21
C GLY A 74 -33.66 8.06 28.68
N LYS A 75 -32.98 8.91 27.90
CA LYS A 75 -32.97 8.84 26.42
C LYS A 75 -31.55 8.62 25.92
N GLU A 76 -31.37 7.74 24.94
CA GLU A 76 -30.09 7.64 24.23
C GLU A 76 -29.66 9.03 23.73
N PRO A 77 -28.38 9.40 23.88
CA PRO A 77 -27.93 10.71 23.47
C PRO A 77 -28.15 10.89 21.96
N PHE A 78 -28.45 12.13 21.55
CA PHE A 78 -28.82 12.45 20.16
C PHE A 78 -27.89 11.82 19.12
N LEU A 79 -26.58 11.84 19.38
CA LEU A 79 -25.57 11.28 18.48
C LEU A 79 -25.72 9.76 18.34
N THR A 80 -25.89 9.04 19.44
CA THR A 80 -26.10 7.57 19.41
C THR A 80 -27.38 7.22 18.67
N ARG A 81 -28.46 7.98 18.88
CA ARG A 81 -29.72 7.80 18.14
C ARG A 81 -29.57 8.06 16.64
N TYR A 82 -28.82 9.09 16.27
CA TYR A 82 -28.54 9.40 14.87
C TYR A 82 -27.67 8.33 14.22
N LEU A 83 -26.68 7.82 14.95
CA LEU A 83 -25.82 6.73 14.50
C LEU A 83 -26.61 5.43 14.36
N SER A 84 -27.48 5.09 15.31
CA SER A 84 -28.31 3.88 15.25
C SER A 84 -29.31 3.92 14.09
N TYR A 85 -29.84 5.10 13.76
CA TYR A 85 -30.72 5.29 12.59
C TYR A 85 -30.02 5.06 11.24
N ASN A 86 -28.76 5.50 11.11
CA ASN A 86 -28.02 5.38 9.85
C ASN A 86 -27.17 4.10 9.74
N LYS A 87 -27.02 3.37 10.85
CA LYS A 87 -26.28 2.10 10.87
C LYS A 87 -27.09 1.03 10.10
N SER A 88 -26.40 0.25 9.29
CA SER A 88 -27.00 -0.94 8.67
C SER A 88 -27.45 -1.95 9.73
N SER A 89 -28.41 -2.81 9.37
CA SER A 89 -28.83 -3.88 10.27
C SER A 89 -27.64 -4.75 10.68
N THR A 90 -27.64 -5.24 11.92
CA THR A 90 -26.57 -6.10 12.44
C THR A 90 -26.38 -7.35 11.60
N GLU A 91 -27.48 -7.91 11.08
CA GLU A 91 -27.45 -9.09 10.22
C GLU A 91 -26.82 -8.78 8.86
N GLU A 92 -27.16 -7.66 8.24
CA GLU A 92 -26.53 -7.23 6.99
C GLU A 92 -25.03 -6.98 7.16
N SER A 93 -24.64 -6.36 8.27
CA SER A 93 -23.22 -6.14 8.59
C SER A 93 -22.46 -7.47 8.72
N LYS A 94 -23.03 -8.46 9.41
CA LYS A 94 -22.42 -9.81 9.52
C LYS A 94 -22.27 -10.45 8.15
N THR A 95 -23.33 -10.47 7.34
CA THR A 95 -23.27 -11.06 5.99
C THR A 95 -22.22 -10.40 5.10
N ASN A 96 -22.03 -9.08 5.22
CA ASN A 96 -21.00 -8.36 4.47
C ASN A 96 -19.59 -8.67 4.99
N SER A 97 -19.42 -8.79 6.31
CA SER A 97 -18.16 -9.24 6.91
C SER A 97 -17.79 -10.66 6.49
N ASP A 98 -18.76 -11.58 6.46
CA ASP A 98 -18.55 -12.97 6.03
C ASP A 98 -18.15 -13.06 4.55
N LYS A 99 -18.81 -12.29 3.68
CA LYS A 99 -18.44 -12.16 2.26
C LYS A 99 -17.01 -11.64 2.10
N LEU A 100 -16.65 -10.61 2.86
CA LEU A 100 -15.30 -10.04 2.82
C LEU A 100 -14.25 -11.04 3.34
N LEU A 101 -14.57 -11.81 4.37
CA LEU A 101 -13.70 -12.87 4.88
C LEU A 101 -13.48 -13.95 3.83
N ALA A 102 -14.54 -14.37 3.12
CA ALA A 102 -14.43 -15.33 2.03
C ALA A 102 -13.52 -14.84 0.89
N LEU A 103 -13.71 -13.59 0.44
CA LEU A 103 -12.87 -13.00 -0.61
C LEU A 103 -11.40 -12.85 -0.18
N LYS A 104 -11.15 -12.49 1.09
CA LYS A 104 -9.79 -12.39 1.60
C LYS A 104 -9.11 -13.76 1.70
N LYS A 105 -9.87 -14.80 2.03
CA LYS A 105 -9.35 -16.16 2.06
C LYS A 105 -8.95 -16.61 0.65
N GLU A 106 -9.80 -16.39 -0.34
CA GLU A 106 -9.49 -16.71 -1.74
C GLU A 106 -8.23 -15.96 -2.22
N LEU A 107 -8.12 -14.67 -1.94
CA LEU A 107 -6.93 -13.88 -2.27
C LEU A 107 -5.68 -14.42 -1.57
N ALA A 108 -5.78 -14.79 -0.29
CA ALA A 108 -4.66 -15.37 0.45
C ALA A 108 -4.19 -16.70 -0.20
N ASP A 109 -5.13 -17.56 -0.58
CA ASP A 109 -4.85 -18.83 -1.25
C ASP A 109 -4.19 -18.60 -2.63
N GLU A 110 -4.66 -17.62 -3.41
CA GLU A 110 -4.02 -17.23 -4.68
C GLU A 110 -2.61 -16.69 -4.48
N THR A 111 -2.40 -15.86 -3.46
CA THR A 111 -1.06 -15.33 -3.17
C THR A 111 -0.10 -16.42 -2.74
N LEU A 112 -0.57 -17.41 -1.98
CA LEU A 112 0.22 -18.58 -1.58
C LEU A 112 0.57 -19.42 -2.81
N LEU A 113 -0.40 -19.67 -3.70
CA LEU A 113 -0.17 -20.40 -4.95
C LEU A 113 0.88 -19.69 -5.81
N MET A 114 0.81 -18.36 -5.89
CA MET A 114 1.74 -17.56 -6.68
C MET A 114 3.13 -17.44 -6.03
N SER A 115 3.22 -17.46 -4.70
CA SER A 115 4.51 -17.53 -4.00
C SER A 115 5.17 -18.89 -4.16
N ASP A 116 4.41 -19.99 -4.04
CA ASP A 116 4.93 -21.35 -4.23
C ASP A 116 5.38 -21.57 -5.67
N ALA A 117 4.73 -20.90 -6.64
CA ALA A 117 5.14 -20.84 -8.03
C ALA A 117 6.36 -19.91 -8.24
N HIS A 118 7.45 -20.11 -7.49
CA HIS A 118 8.70 -19.44 -7.81
C HIS A 118 9.21 -19.87 -9.20
N ARG A 119 9.58 -18.89 -10.03
CA ARG A 119 10.33 -19.17 -11.26
C ARG A 119 11.62 -19.91 -10.86
N PRO A 120 11.96 -21.05 -11.47
CA PRO A 120 13.19 -21.75 -11.14
C PRO A 120 14.36 -20.77 -11.28
N THR A 121 15.22 -20.71 -10.26
CA THR A 121 16.40 -19.86 -10.28
C THR A 121 17.28 -20.31 -11.42
N LEU A 122 17.38 -19.49 -12.47
CA LEU A 122 18.29 -19.75 -13.58
C LEU A 122 19.70 -19.46 -13.10
N ILE A 123 20.41 -20.49 -12.65
CA ILE A 123 21.84 -20.40 -12.36
C ILE A 123 22.55 -20.23 -13.70
N ARG A 124 22.86 -18.98 -14.07
CA ARG A 124 23.73 -18.69 -15.20
C ARG A 124 25.16 -18.89 -14.75
N LEU A 125 25.80 -19.93 -15.26
CA LEU A 125 27.24 -20.07 -15.09
C LEU A 125 27.92 -18.87 -15.77
N SER A 126 28.70 -18.10 -15.01
CA SER A 126 29.47 -16.97 -15.56
C SER A 126 30.44 -17.43 -16.65
N ASN A 127 30.87 -18.69 -16.58
CA ASN A 127 31.70 -19.32 -17.58
C ASN A 127 31.12 -20.70 -17.91
N PRO A 128 30.35 -20.88 -18.99
CA PRO A 128 29.86 -22.20 -19.39
C PRO A 128 31.01 -23.14 -19.81
N GLY A 129 32.17 -22.58 -20.17
CA GLY A 129 33.36 -23.34 -20.54
C GLY A 129 34.01 -24.08 -19.37
N THR A 130 33.84 -23.63 -18.12
CA THR A 130 34.43 -24.36 -16.96
C THR A 130 33.67 -25.65 -16.65
N PHE A 131 32.36 -25.68 -16.87
CA PHE A 131 31.59 -26.93 -16.77
C PHE A 131 32.10 -27.97 -17.77
N GLU A 132 32.36 -27.53 -19.00
CA GLU A 132 32.91 -28.36 -20.07
C GLU A 132 34.35 -28.84 -19.76
N GLN A 133 35.16 -28.04 -19.05
CA GLN A 133 36.52 -28.40 -18.64
C GLN A 133 36.57 -29.42 -17.49
N ALA A 134 35.51 -29.53 -16.69
CA ALA A 134 35.38 -30.56 -15.65
C ALA A 134 35.05 -31.94 -16.24
N SER A 135 34.72 -32.03 -17.54
CA SER A 135 34.53 -33.31 -18.22
C SER A 135 35.86 -34.03 -18.35
N PRO A 136 35.98 -35.32 -17.93
CA PRO A 136 37.18 -36.12 -18.10
C PRO A 136 37.68 -36.20 -19.56
N HIS A 137 36.80 -35.96 -20.53
CA HIS A 137 37.08 -36.08 -21.97
C HIS A 137 37.54 -34.78 -22.63
N LYS A 138 37.54 -33.65 -21.92
CA LYS A 138 37.90 -32.32 -22.47
C LYS A 138 39.10 -31.68 -21.78
N ILE A 139 39.80 -32.44 -20.95
CA ILE A 139 41.03 -32.00 -20.29
C ILE A 139 42.15 -32.06 -21.33
N ALA A 140 42.77 -30.92 -21.62
CA ALA A 140 43.91 -30.87 -22.51
C ALA A 140 45.05 -31.74 -21.93
N VAL A 141 45.68 -32.56 -22.78
CA VAL A 141 46.82 -33.39 -22.36
C VAL A 141 47.93 -32.49 -21.78
N GLY A 142 48.41 -32.83 -20.59
CA GLY A 142 49.43 -32.05 -19.86
C GLY A 142 48.91 -30.86 -19.04
N SER A 143 47.60 -30.55 -19.06
CA SER A 143 47.03 -29.46 -18.25
C SER A 143 46.81 -29.80 -16.78
N GLN A 144 46.62 -31.08 -16.46
CA GLN A 144 46.49 -31.58 -15.09
C GLN A 144 47.65 -32.54 -14.79
N SER A 145 48.27 -32.36 -13.63
CA SER A 145 49.24 -33.31 -13.10
C SER A 145 48.49 -34.44 -12.40
N ASP A 146 48.85 -35.69 -12.70
CA ASP A 146 48.33 -36.84 -11.96
C ASP A 146 48.92 -36.81 -10.55
N LEU A 147 48.05 -36.67 -9.54
CA LEU A 147 48.41 -36.63 -8.13
C LEU A 147 48.02 -37.93 -7.41
N SER A 148 47.59 -38.97 -8.13
CA SER A 148 47.13 -40.22 -7.54
C SER A 148 48.20 -40.92 -6.68
N ASP A 149 49.49 -40.71 -6.98
CA ASP A 149 50.63 -41.28 -6.25
C ASP A 149 51.31 -40.30 -5.27
N LEU A 150 50.67 -39.15 -4.98
CA LEU A 150 51.25 -38.13 -4.12
C LEU A 150 51.17 -38.52 -2.63
N LYS A 151 52.28 -39.02 -2.08
CA LYS A 151 52.41 -39.29 -0.63
C LYS A 151 52.94 -38.05 0.12
N VAL A 152 52.04 -37.22 0.63
CA VAL A 152 52.39 -36.04 1.45
C VAL A 152 52.79 -36.50 2.86
N LYS A 153 53.99 -36.14 3.32
CA LYS A 153 54.41 -36.31 4.71
C LYS A 153 54.02 -35.06 5.50
N THR A 154 53.12 -35.20 6.47
CA THR A 154 52.81 -34.12 7.41
C THR A 154 53.85 -34.09 8.52
N ASN A 155 54.41 -32.91 8.78
CA ASN A 155 55.25 -32.69 9.95
C ASN A 155 54.32 -32.54 11.15
N LYS A 156 54.42 -33.48 12.09
CA LYS A 156 53.62 -33.50 13.31
C LYS A 156 54.47 -32.87 14.41
N GLU A 157 54.23 -31.60 14.69
CA GLU A 157 54.56 -30.97 15.97
C GLU A 157 53.28 -30.85 16.81
#